data_AF-A0A835KSW5-F1
#
_entry.id   AF-A0A835KSW5-F1
#
_cell.length_a   1.000
_cell.length_b   1.000
_cell.length_c   1.000
_cell.angle_alpha   90.00
_cell.angle_beta   90.00
_cell.angle_gamma   90.00
#
_symmetry.space_group_name_H-M   'P 1'
#
loop_
_entity.id
_entity.type
_entity.pdbx_description
1 polymer ?
#
loop_
_entity_poly.entity_id
_entity_poly.type
_entity_poly.pdbx_seq_one_letter_code
_entity_poly.pdbx_strand_id
1 'polypeptide(L)'
;MLRLLSRSKPPRENPMHRAQEPLVRQGSSATGYLHPAQMVTYGEGMGAAERLKAGFRTLRRPSMIRTPCCLAPLKSAQSPKYMVFACSDSRVCPSVTLDLKPGEAFTVRNIASLVPPYHQNMHSSVASAIEFAVTILKVKCIVVIGHSCCGGIRELLSLKEDRPQTYHFIDNWVKIGLDIKRKVERLHASLSLMSNAPCWKLRP
;
A
#
# COMPACT_ATOMS: atom_id res chain seq x y z
N MET A 1 6.66 45.00 30.32
CA MET A 1 6.15 43.92 31.20
C MET A 1 5.87 42.69 30.35
N LEU A 2 6.83 41.77 30.26
CA LEU A 2 6.72 40.50 29.53
C LEU A 2 5.83 39.53 30.32
N ARG A 3 4.85 38.87 29.69
CA ARG A 3 4.18 37.68 30.23
C ARG A 3 4.40 36.50 29.29
N LEU A 4 5.38 35.66 29.64
CA LEU A 4 5.53 34.29 29.15
C LEU A 4 4.42 33.43 29.74
N LEU A 5 3.52 32.92 28.91
CA LEU A 5 2.61 31.84 29.30
C LEU A 5 3.13 30.53 28.70
N SER A 6 3.91 29.79 29.50
CA SER A 6 4.21 28.38 29.25
C SER A 6 2.93 27.58 29.45
N ARG A 7 2.18 27.34 28.38
CA ARG A 7 1.15 26.29 28.38
C ARG A 7 1.80 25.04 27.80
N SER A 8 2.13 24.09 28.67
CA SER A 8 2.38 22.71 28.27
C SER A 8 1.19 22.24 27.44
N LYS A 9 1.43 21.92 26.17
CA LYS A 9 0.42 21.38 25.28
C LYS A 9 -0.13 20.10 25.93
N PRO A 10 -1.44 20.00 26.21
CA PRO A 10 -1.99 18.76 26.75
C PRO A 10 -1.70 17.61 25.79
N PRO A 11 -1.51 16.37 26.30
CA PRO A 11 -1.33 15.22 25.44
C PRO A 11 -2.51 15.16 24.46
N ARG A 12 -2.22 15.04 23.16
CA ARG A 12 -3.28 14.90 22.14
C ARG A 12 -3.93 13.54 22.38
N GLU A 13 -5.09 13.53 23.02
CA GLU A 13 -5.92 12.33 23.05
C GLU A 13 -6.27 11.97 21.60
N ASN A 14 -5.92 10.74 21.22
CA ASN A 14 -6.20 10.22 19.90
C ASN A 14 -7.69 9.86 19.86
N PRO A 15 -8.52 10.51 19.01
CA PRO A 15 -9.96 10.24 18.92
C PRO A 15 -10.28 8.83 18.40
N MET A 16 -9.27 8.07 17.95
CA MET A 16 -9.40 6.68 17.50
C MET A 16 -8.69 5.76 18.51
N HIS A 17 -9.41 5.34 19.55
CA HIS A 17 -8.89 4.36 20.52
C HIS A 17 -8.64 3.01 19.81
N ARG A 18 -7.49 2.39 20.13
CA ARG A 18 -7.15 1.05 19.68
C ARG A 18 -8.16 0.05 20.23
N ALA A 19 -8.64 -0.87 19.38
CA ALA A 19 -9.39 -2.03 19.88
C ALA A 19 -8.48 -2.88 20.79
N GLN A 20 -8.89 -3.13 22.03
CA GLN A 20 -8.10 -3.90 23.01
C GLN A 20 -7.93 -5.37 22.60
N GLU A 21 -8.73 -5.88 21.65
CA GLU A 21 -8.70 -7.26 21.15
C GLU A 21 -8.66 -7.32 19.61
N PRO A 22 -8.19 -8.43 18.99
CA PRO A 22 -8.34 -8.65 17.56
C PRO A 22 -9.83 -8.66 17.20
N LEU A 23 -10.25 -7.69 16.38
CA LEU A 23 -11.64 -7.58 15.92
C LEU A 23 -12.08 -8.73 15.00
N VAL A 24 -11.11 -9.51 14.50
CA VAL A 24 -11.35 -10.72 13.71
C VAL A 24 -11.35 -11.92 14.66
N ARG A 25 -12.54 -12.41 15.02
CA ARG A 25 -12.71 -13.70 15.69
C ARG A 25 -12.53 -14.81 14.66
N GLN A 26 -11.71 -15.82 14.96
CA GLN A 26 -11.61 -17.03 14.14
C GLN A 26 -12.96 -17.76 14.17
N GLY A 27 -13.79 -17.53 13.14
CA GLY A 27 -14.95 -18.37 12.86
C GLY A 27 -14.47 -19.65 12.18
N SER A 28 -14.97 -20.79 12.64
CA SER A 28 -14.74 -22.12 12.06
C SER A 28 -14.93 -22.11 10.55
N SER A 29 -13.92 -22.64 9.85
CA SER A 29 -13.82 -22.78 8.40
C SER A 29 -15.13 -23.28 7.77
N ALA A 30 -15.77 -22.43 6.97
CA ALA A 30 -16.70 -22.86 5.96
C ALA A 30 -16.04 -22.62 4.61
N THR A 31 -15.53 -23.71 4.03
CA THR A 31 -15.03 -23.80 2.66
C THR A 31 -16.07 -23.26 1.69
N GLY A 32 -15.84 -22.04 1.22
CA GLY A 32 -16.63 -21.41 0.17
C GLY A 32 -15.66 -20.64 -0.71
N TYR A 33 -15.11 -21.34 -1.71
CA TYR A 33 -14.28 -20.77 -2.75
C TYR A 33 -14.91 -19.48 -3.28
N LEU A 34 -14.27 -18.34 -2.98
CA LEU A 34 -14.57 -17.09 -3.66
C LEU A 34 -14.01 -17.24 -5.08
N HIS A 35 -14.96 -17.51 -5.97
CA HIS A 35 -14.93 -17.48 -7.42
C HIS A 35 -13.69 -16.80 -8.05
N PRO A 36 -13.10 -17.35 -9.14
CA PRO A 36 -11.99 -16.72 -9.85
C PRO A 36 -12.35 -15.27 -10.15
N ALA A 37 -11.36 -14.39 -10.00
CA ALA A 37 -11.46 -12.98 -10.36
C ALA A 37 -12.07 -12.89 -11.76
N GLN A 38 -13.38 -12.63 -11.84
CA GLN A 38 -14.03 -12.39 -13.11
C GLN A 38 -13.35 -11.16 -13.66
N MET A 39 -12.53 -11.35 -14.70
CA MET A 39 -11.91 -10.27 -15.44
C MET A 39 -13.04 -9.33 -15.80
N VAL A 40 -12.98 -8.10 -15.30
CA VAL A 40 -14.21 -7.35 -15.20
C VAL A 40 -14.58 -6.84 -16.59
N THR A 41 -15.49 -7.56 -17.25
CA THR A 41 -16.05 -7.20 -18.54
C THR A 41 -17.15 -6.18 -18.28
N TYR A 42 -16.84 -4.90 -18.48
CA TYR A 42 -17.85 -3.84 -18.43
C TYR A 42 -18.43 -3.63 -19.82
N GLY A 43 -19.73 -3.40 -19.90
CA GLY A 43 -20.39 -3.06 -21.16
C GLY A 43 -19.76 -1.81 -21.77
N GLU A 44 -19.55 -1.84 -23.08
CA GLU A 44 -19.09 -0.68 -23.84
C GLU A 44 -19.99 0.54 -23.56
N GLY A 45 -19.39 1.70 -23.30
CA GLY A 45 -20.11 2.96 -23.08
C GLY A 45 -20.42 3.35 -21.62
N MET A 46 -20.05 2.56 -20.61
CA MET A 46 -20.21 2.97 -19.20
C MET A 46 -19.17 4.04 -18.81
N GLY A 47 -19.64 5.19 -18.31
CA GLY A 47 -18.77 6.25 -17.78
C GLY A 47 -18.00 5.83 -16.52
N ALA A 48 -16.84 6.46 -16.29
CA ALA A 48 -15.94 6.10 -15.19
C ALA A 48 -16.58 6.30 -13.81
N ALA A 49 -17.34 7.37 -13.62
CA ALA A 49 -18.03 7.64 -12.36
C ALA A 49 -19.18 6.65 -12.13
N GLU A 50 -19.92 6.32 -13.18
CA GLU A 50 -21.00 5.33 -13.18
C GLU A 50 -20.47 3.97 -12.78
N ARG A 51 -19.29 3.61 -13.32
CA ARG A 51 -18.58 2.40 -12.94
C ARG A 51 -18.24 2.37 -11.45
N LEU A 52 -17.70 3.45 -10.89
CA LEU A 52 -17.40 3.51 -9.45
C LEU A 52 -18.67 3.39 -8.59
N LYS A 53 -19.75 4.08 -8.99
CA LYS A 53 -21.07 3.99 -8.33
C LYS A 53 -21.60 2.56 -8.36
N ALA A 54 -21.53 1.89 -9.51
CA ALA A 54 -21.98 0.51 -9.67
C ALA A 54 -21.18 -0.46 -8.78
N GLY A 55 -19.86 -0.33 -8.74
CA GLY A 55 -18.99 -1.14 -7.87
C GLY A 55 -19.32 -0.97 -6.38
N PHE A 56 -19.53 0.27 -5.94
CA PHE A 56 -19.90 0.55 -4.54
C PHE A 56 -21.28 -0.02 -4.20
N ARG A 57 -22.26 0.05 -5.12
CA ARG A 57 -23.56 -0.60 -4.94
C ARG A 57 -23.42 -2.11 -4.82
N THR A 58 -22.56 -2.74 -5.63
CA THR A 58 -22.25 -4.17 -5.53
C THR A 58 -21.64 -4.52 -4.18
N LEU A 59 -20.70 -3.71 -3.68
CA LEU A 59 -20.12 -3.90 -2.35
C LEU A 59 -21.20 -3.90 -1.27
N ARG A 60 -22.21 -3.03 -1.35
CA ARG A 60 -23.30 -2.97 -0.36
C ARG A 60 -24.28 -4.14 -0.42
N ARG A 61 -24.23 -5.01 -1.44
CA ARG A 61 -25.15 -6.15 -1.54
C ARG A 61 -24.87 -7.16 -0.42
N PRO A 62 -25.90 -7.70 0.26
CA PRO A 62 -25.74 -8.72 1.31
C PRO A 62 -24.98 -9.98 0.86
N SER A 63 -24.99 -10.29 -0.44
CA SER A 63 -24.26 -11.44 -1.00
C SER A 63 -22.75 -11.23 -1.13
N MET A 64 -22.27 -9.99 -1.26
CA MET A 64 -20.83 -9.65 -1.26
C MET A 64 -20.31 -9.36 0.15
N ILE A 65 -21.11 -8.71 0.99
CA ILE A 65 -20.87 -8.63 2.44
C ILE A 65 -21.54 -9.84 3.08
N ARG A 66 -20.96 -11.03 2.93
CA ARG A 66 -21.46 -12.26 3.59
C ARG A 66 -21.44 -12.20 5.12
N THR A 67 -20.99 -11.10 5.72
CA THR A 67 -21.00 -10.91 7.17
C THR A 67 -21.06 -9.43 7.53
N PRO A 68 -22.24 -8.84 7.70
CA PRO A 68 -22.40 -7.59 8.45
C PRO A 68 -21.69 -7.65 9.82
N CYS A 69 -21.54 -8.86 10.40
CA CYS A 69 -20.79 -9.09 11.64
C CYS A 69 -19.27 -8.98 11.52
N CYS A 70 -18.65 -9.10 10.34
CA CYS A 70 -17.18 -8.97 10.21
C CYS A 70 -16.73 -7.52 10.02
N LEU A 71 -17.59 -6.65 9.47
CA LEU A 71 -17.31 -5.22 9.32
C LEU A 71 -17.88 -4.38 10.47
N ALA A 72 -18.92 -4.85 11.16
CA ALA A 72 -19.51 -4.12 12.29
C ALA A 72 -18.49 -3.72 13.36
N PRO A 73 -17.53 -4.57 13.77
CA PRO A 73 -16.50 -4.18 14.74
C PRO A 73 -15.54 -3.12 14.20
N LEU A 74 -15.33 -3.05 12.89
CA LEU A 74 -14.44 -2.07 12.25
C LEU A 74 -15.04 -0.66 12.16
N LYS A 75 -16.33 -0.49 12.51
CA LYS A 75 -16.98 0.82 12.55
C LYS A 75 -16.44 1.70 13.68
N SER A 76 -16.05 1.09 14.80
CA SER A 76 -15.62 1.81 16.01
C SER A 76 -14.11 1.94 16.11
N ALA A 77 -13.35 0.94 15.63
CA ALA A 77 -11.90 0.92 15.79
C ALA A 77 -11.20 0.05 14.73
N GLN A 78 -9.88 0.22 14.64
CA GLN A 78 -8.98 -0.66 13.89
C GLN A 78 -7.85 -1.18 14.78
N SER A 79 -7.38 -2.41 14.54
CA SER A 79 -6.19 -2.98 15.19
C SER A 79 -5.46 -3.94 14.23
N PRO A 80 -4.96 -3.45 13.09
CA PRO A 80 -4.25 -4.28 12.14
C PRO A 80 -2.99 -4.90 12.76
N LYS A 81 -2.68 -6.13 12.36
CA LYS A 81 -1.45 -6.83 12.77
C LYS A 81 -0.30 -6.52 11.82
N TYR A 82 -0.60 -6.15 10.58
CA TYR A 82 0.38 -5.93 9.54
C TYR A 82 0.39 -4.47 9.07
N MET A 83 1.56 -3.96 8.72
CA MET A 83 1.70 -2.82 7.83
C MET A 83 2.24 -3.32 6.49
N VAL A 84 1.65 -2.91 5.37
CA VAL A 84 2.05 -3.37 4.04
C VAL A 84 2.38 -2.19 3.13
N PHE A 85 3.62 -2.13 2.65
CA PHE A 85 4.03 -1.27 1.54
C PHE A 85 3.87 -2.02 0.23
N ALA A 86 3.05 -1.49 -0.68
CA ALA A 86 2.83 -2.07 -2.00
C ALA A 86 2.88 -1.02 -3.10
N CYS A 87 3.06 -1.45 -4.34
CA CYS A 87 3.12 -0.53 -5.46
C CYS A 87 1.72 0.02 -5.77
N SER A 88 1.63 1.26 -6.25
CA SER A 88 0.37 1.81 -6.78
C SER A 88 -0.08 1.14 -8.09
N ASP A 89 0.69 0.20 -8.63
CA ASP A 89 0.35 -0.59 -9.82
C ASP A 89 -1.02 -1.26 -9.69
N SER A 90 -1.90 -1.03 -10.67
CA SER A 90 -3.29 -1.52 -10.63
C SER A 90 -3.41 -3.04 -10.68
N ARG A 91 -2.35 -3.74 -11.11
CA ARG A 91 -2.28 -5.21 -11.18
C ARG A 91 -1.99 -5.85 -9.82
N VAL A 92 -1.52 -5.06 -8.85
CA VAL A 92 -1.08 -5.57 -7.55
C VAL A 92 -1.87 -4.88 -6.45
N CYS A 93 -2.97 -5.51 -6.06
CA CYS A 93 -3.72 -5.11 -4.87
C CYS A 93 -3.29 -5.98 -3.69
N PRO A 94 -2.62 -5.44 -2.65
CA PRO A 94 -2.11 -6.25 -1.55
C PRO A 94 -3.20 -7.06 -0.84
N SER A 95 -4.43 -6.53 -0.75
CA SER A 95 -5.56 -7.27 -0.16
C SER A 95 -5.96 -8.50 -0.97
N VAL A 96 -5.79 -8.46 -2.29
CA VAL A 96 -6.04 -9.63 -3.16
C VAL A 96 -4.84 -10.56 -3.16
N THR A 97 -3.63 -10.01 -3.33
CA THR A 97 -2.39 -10.79 -3.45
C THR A 97 -2.07 -11.58 -2.18
N LEU A 98 -2.42 -11.07 -1.00
CA LEU A 98 -2.13 -11.69 0.30
C LEU A 98 -3.40 -12.23 1.00
N ASP A 99 -4.54 -12.25 0.31
CA ASP A 99 -5.88 -12.59 0.85
C ASP A 99 -6.24 -11.88 2.18
N LEU A 100 -5.79 -10.62 2.34
CA LEU A 100 -6.03 -9.86 3.56
C LEU A 100 -7.50 -9.43 3.66
N LYS A 101 -8.10 -9.72 4.81
CA LYS A 101 -9.45 -9.27 5.14
C LYS A 101 -9.42 -7.81 5.63
N PRO A 102 -10.55 -7.09 5.54
CA PRO A 102 -10.66 -5.76 6.13
C PRO A 102 -10.24 -5.74 7.60
N GLY A 103 -9.40 -4.78 7.97
CA GLY A 103 -8.88 -4.62 9.33
C GLY A 103 -7.60 -5.39 9.65
N GLU A 104 -7.13 -6.29 8.79
CA GLU A 104 -5.89 -7.06 9.05
C GLU A 104 -4.60 -6.26 8.80
N ALA A 105 -4.60 -5.38 7.79
CA ALA A 105 -3.43 -4.63 7.37
C ALA A 105 -3.68 -3.12 7.27
N PHE A 106 -2.69 -2.35 7.71
CA PHE A 106 -2.56 -0.93 7.44
C PHE A 106 -1.66 -0.73 6.21
N THR A 107 -2.24 -0.36 5.08
CA THR A 107 -1.54 -0.41 3.78
C THR A 107 -1.12 0.98 3.31
N VAL A 108 0.14 1.11 2.89
CA VAL A 108 0.67 2.27 2.17
C VAL A 108 0.96 1.86 0.73
N ARG A 109 0.46 2.63 -0.24
CA ARG A 109 0.73 2.39 -1.67
C ARG A 109 1.39 3.60 -2.31
N ASN A 110 2.54 3.37 -2.95
CA ASN A 110 3.27 4.39 -3.69
C ASN A 110 3.99 3.78 -4.91
N ILE A 111 4.63 4.61 -5.74
CA ILE A 111 5.36 4.11 -6.91
C ILE A 111 6.56 3.27 -6.44
N ALA A 112 6.61 2.02 -6.93
CA ALA A 112 7.67 1.04 -6.63
C ALA A 112 7.80 0.60 -5.16
N SER A 113 6.76 0.78 -4.33
CA SER A 113 6.76 0.35 -2.92
C SER A 113 7.94 0.93 -2.12
N LEU A 114 8.43 2.11 -2.49
CA LEU A 114 9.65 2.68 -1.91
C LEU A 114 9.38 3.23 -0.51
N VAL A 115 10.34 3.01 0.37
CA VAL A 115 10.38 3.55 1.73
C VAL A 115 11.58 4.50 1.80
N PRO A 116 11.37 5.83 1.79
CA PRO A 116 12.45 6.78 1.91
C PRO A 116 13.14 6.66 3.28
N PRO A 117 14.45 7.00 3.37
CA PRO A 117 15.12 7.14 4.66
C PRO A 117 14.45 8.21 5.53
N TYR A 118 14.66 8.13 6.83
CA TYR A 118 14.11 9.07 7.79
C TYR A 118 14.72 10.47 7.62
N HIS A 119 13.85 11.47 7.50
CA HIS A 119 14.23 12.88 7.47
C HIS A 119 13.23 13.72 8.27
N GLN A 120 13.69 14.31 9.38
CA GLN A 120 12.85 15.07 10.32
C GLN A 120 12.12 16.26 9.69
N ASN A 121 12.78 16.94 8.77
CA ASN A 121 12.29 18.20 8.21
C ASN A 121 11.49 18.02 6.91
N MET A 122 11.13 16.78 6.57
CA MET A 122 10.38 16.47 5.35
C MET A 122 8.95 16.06 5.67
N HIS A 123 7.98 16.73 5.03
CA HIS A 123 6.59 16.27 5.05
C HIS A 123 6.48 14.96 4.26
N SER A 124 6.50 13.84 4.98
CA SER A 124 6.53 12.50 4.40
C SER A 124 5.31 11.69 4.82
N SER A 125 4.43 11.39 3.86
CA SER A 125 3.30 10.49 4.09
C SER A 125 3.76 9.11 4.55
N VAL A 126 4.91 8.63 4.06
CA VAL A 126 5.51 7.35 4.46
C VAL A 126 5.96 7.38 5.92
N ALA A 127 6.70 8.42 6.34
CA ALA A 127 7.18 8.52 7.71
C ALA A 127 6.02 8.61 8.70
N SER A 128 5.02 9.46 8.42
CA SER A 128 3.82 9.59 9.24
C SER A 128 3.02 8.29 9.31
N ALA A 129 2.93 7.54 8.20
CA ALA A 129 2.25 6.25 8.17
C ALA A 129 2.98 5.19 9.01
N ILE A 130 4.32 5.13 8.93
CA ILE A 130 5.13 4.23 9.77
C ILE A 130 4.98 4.60 11.24
N GLU A 131 5.12 5.89 11.58
CA GLU A 131 4.95 6.38 12.95
C GLU A 131 3.58 6.00 13.48
N PHE A 132 2.51 6.24 12.73
CA PHE A 132 1.15 5.89 13.16
C PHE A 132 0.97 4.36 13.33
N ALA A 133 1.44 3.57 12.36
CA ALA A 133 1.32 2.12 12.41
C ALA A 133 2.06 1.51 13.62
N VAL A 134 3.29 1.97 13.87
CA VAL A 134 4.15 1.43 14.92
C VAL A 134 3.79 1.98 16.30
N THR A 135 3.58 3.29 16.42
CA THR A 135 3.38 3.95 17.72
C THR A 135 1.93 3.88 18.18
N ILE A 136 0.96 4.00 17.28
CA ILE A 136 -0.46 4.06 17.63
C ILE A 136 -1.14 2.71 17.42
N LEU A 137 -1.06 2.15 16.21
CA LEU A 137 -1.76 0.89 15.88
C LEU A 137 -1.06 -0.35 16.47
N LYS A 138 0.23 -0.23 16.80
CA LYS A 138 1.07 -1.31 17.35
C LYS A 138 1.08 -2.55 16.45
N VAL A 139 1.25 -2.33 15.14
CA VAL A 139 1.43 -3.42 14.17
C VAL A 139 2.59 -4.33 14.59
N LYS A 140 2.49 -5.61 14.25
CA LYS A 140 3.44 -6.65 14.65
C LYS A 140 4.48 -6.94 13.58
N CYS A 141 4.15 -6.65 12.32
CA CYS A 141 5.03 -6.92 11.19
C CYS A 141 4.85 -5.84 10.13
N ILE A 142 5.96 -5.38 9.54
CA ILE A 142 5.98 -4.49 8.39
C ILE A 142 6.50 -5.29 7.20
N VAL A 143 5.74 -5.30 6.11
CA VAL A 143 6.08 -6.01 4.88
C VAL A 143 6.23 -5.01 3.74
N VAL A 144 7.30 -5.12 2.96
CA VAL A 144 7.48 -4.36 1.71
C VAL A 144 7.41 -5.34 0.56
N ILE A 145 6.36 -5.24 -0.27
CA ILE A 145 6.16 -6.11 -1.42
C ILE A 145 6.55 -5.40 -2.72
N GLY A 146 7.58 -5.94 -3.39
CA GLY A 146 7.88 -5.63 -4.79
C GLY A 146 6.95 -6.40 -5.74
N HIS A 147 7.06 -6.11 -7.04
CA HIS A 147 6.36 -6.90 -8.06
C HIS A 147 7.13 -6.89 -9.39
N SER A 148 6.84 -7.88 -10.23
CA SER A 148 7.44 -7.97 -11.57
C SER A 148 7.04 -6.78 -12.44
N CYS A 149 7.99 -6.31 -13.25
CA CYS A 149 7.85 -5.22 -14.23
C CYS A 149 7.16 -3.98 -13.65
N CYS A 150 7.67 -3.56 -12.50
CA CYS A 150 7.31 -2.31 -11.89
C CYS A 150 7.75 -1.14 -12.78
N GLY A 151 6.80 -0.29 -13.17
CA GLY A 151 7.07 0.90 -13.96
C GLY A 151 8.04 1.86 -13.25
N GLY A 152 7.92 2.01 -11.93
CA GLY A 152 8.83 2.85 -11.14
C GLY A 152 10.26 2.31 -11.06
N ILE A 153 10.43 0.99 -10.93
CA ILE A 153 11.77 0.37 -10.97
C ILE A 153 12.37 0.48 -12.37
N ARG A 154 11.56 0.32 -13.43
CA ARG A 154 12.03 0.55 -14.80
C ARG A 154 12.48 2.00 -15.00
N GLU A 155 11.78 2.97 -14.44
CA GLU A 155 12.20 4.38 -14.47
C GLU A 155 13.50 4.60 -13.70
N LEU A 156 13.63 4.02 -12.50
CA LEU A 156 14.90 4.04 -11.75
C LEU A 156 16.06 3.51 -12.60
N LEU A 157 15.87 2.36 -13.25
CA LEU A 157 16.89 1.74 -14.10
C LEU A 157 17.23 2.59 -15.34
N SER A 158 16.29 3.37 -15.88
CA SER A 158 16.55 4.25 -17.03
C SER A 158 17.19 5.59 -16.67
N LEU A 159 17.29 5.97 -15.38
CA LEU A 159 18.03 7.17 -14.95
C LEU A 159 19.54 7.05 -15.28
N LYS A 160 20.10 8.02 -16.00
CA LYS A 160 21.55 8.14 -16.25
C LYS A 160 22.03 9.50 -15.73
N GLU A 161 23.31 9.63 -15.41
CA GLU A 161 23.86 10.89 -14.86
C GLU A 161 23.61 12.08 -15.81
N ASP A 162 23.77 11.87 -17.12
CA ASP A 162 23.58 12.91 -18.14
C ASP A 162 22.14 12.99 -18.68
N ARG A 163 21.20 12.20 -18.16
CA ARG A 163 19.83 12.22 -18.66
C ARG A 163 19.12 13.47 -18.15
N PRO A 164 18.55 14.32 -19.05
CA PRO A 164 17.70 15.43 -18.62
C PRO A 164 16.53 14.91 -17.79
N GLN A 165 16.17 15.64 -16.74
CA GLN A 165 15.00 15.32 -15.93
C GLN A 165 13.77 15.22 -16.84
N THR A 166 13.17 14.04 -16.90
CA THR A 166 12.00 13.76 -17.74
C THR A 166 10.72 14.04 -16.97
N TYR A 167 10.72 13.73 -15.67
CA TYR A 167 9.56 13.93 -14.80
C TYR A 167 9.94 14.69 -13.54
N HIS A 168 9.14 15.70 -13.17
CA HIS A 168 9.39 16.54 -12.00
C HIS A 168 9.41 15.76 -10.67
N PHE A 169 8.44 14.86 -10.48
CA PHE A 169 8.26 14.14 -9.22
C PHE A 169 8.70 12.68 -9.29
N ILE A 170 8.51 12.02 -10.44
CA ILE A 170 8.80 10.58 -10.58
C ILE A 170 10.30 10.35 -10.48
N ASP A 171 11.12 11.11 -11.21
CA ASP A 171 12.58 10.96 -11.19
C ASP A 171 13.12 11.16 -9.77
N ASN A 172 12.64 12.21 -9.08
CA ASN A 172 13.05 12.50 -7.71
C ASN A 172 12.57 11.43 -6.71
N TRP A 173 11.38 10.88 -6.90
CA TRP A 173 10.86 9.80 -6.06
C TRP A 173 11.65 8.51 -6.24
N VAL A 174 11.83 8.04 -7.47
CA VAL A 174 12.50 6.75 -7.69
C VAL A 174 13.98 6.80 -7.33
N LYS A 175 14.59 8.00 -7.27
CA LYS A 175 15.97 8.20 -6.78
C LYS A 175 16.23 7.70 -5.36
N ILE A 176 15.19 7.50 -4.55
CA ILE A 176 15.28 6.80 -3.26
C ILE A 176 16.00 5.44 -3.42
N GLY A 177 15.83 4.77 -4.55
CA GLY A 177 16.44 3.47 -4.84
C GLY A 177 17.82 3.52 -5.52
N LEU A 178 18.46 4.70 -5.70
CA LEU A 178 19.71 4.82 -6.45
C LEU A 178 20.84 3.93 -5.92
N ASP A 179 21.01 3.85 -4.61
CA ASP A 179 22.09 3.05 -4.03
C ASP A 179 21.87 1.56 -4.27
N ILE A 180 20.62 1.11 -4.27
CA ILE A 180 20.26 -0.26 -4.63
C ILE A 180 20.47 -0.50 -6.11
N LYS A 181 20.09 0.44 -7.00
CA LYS A 181 20.40 0.36 -8.42
C LYS A 181 21.89 0.16 -8.66
N ARG A 182 22.74 1.04 -8.11
CA ARG A 182 24.20 0.96 -8.23
C ARG A 182 24.76 -0.35 -7.68
N LYS A 183 24.19 -0.87 -6.59
CA LYS A 183 24.57 -2.17 -6.04
C LYS A 183 24.21 -3.31 -6.99
N VAL A 184 22.99 -3.31 -7.53
CA VAL A 184 22.51 -4.34 -8.48
C VAL A 184 23.31 -4.31 -9.77
N GLU A 185 23.58 -3.14 -10.35
CA GLU A 185 24.40 -2.98 -11.55
C GLU A 185 25.83 -3.51 -11.36
N ARG A 186 26.43 -3.28 -10.19
CA ARG A 186 27.75 -3.85 -9.86
C ARG A 186 27.71 -5.38 -9.71
N LEU A 187 26.71 -5.92 -9.02
CA LEU A 187 26.59 -7.36 -8.78
C LEU A 187 26.19 -8.15 -10.04
N HIS A 188 25.53 -7.48 -10.98
CA HIS A 188 24.98 -8.08 -12.19
C HIS A 188 25.47 -7.35 -13.45
N ALA A 189 26.73 -6.93 -13.48
CA ALA A 189 27.32 -6.18 -14.58
C ALA A 189 27.23 -6.91 -15.94
N SER A 190 27.14 -8.24 -15.92
CA SER A 190 26.98 -9.08 -17.11
C SER A 190 25.53 -9.22 -17.59
N LEU A 191 24.53 -8.78 -16.82
CA LEU A 191 23.11 -8.87 -17.18
C LEU A 191 22.61 -7.54 -17.76
N SER A 192 21.91 -7.63 -18.89
CA SER A 192 21.12 -6.49 -19.39
C SER A 192 19.84 -6.35 -18.57
N LEU A 193 19.88 -5.47 -17.57
CA LEU A 193 18.75 -5.18 -16.67
C LEU A 193 17.55 -4.50 -17.37
N MET A 194 17.72 -4.06 -18.62
CA MET A 194 16.67 -3.44 -19.43
C MET A 194 16.04 -4.39 -20.47
N SER A 195 16.24 -5.71 -20.34
CA SER A 195 15.66 -6.66 -21.31
C SER A 195 14.12 -6.63 -21.32
N ASN A 196 13.54 -6.63 -22.52
CA ASN A 196 12.09 -6.61 -22.79
C ASN A 196 11.36 -7.94 -22.45
N ALA A 197 11.80 -8.66 -21.41
CA ALA A 197 11.19 -9.94 -21.06
C ALA A 197 9.72 -9.75 -20.65
N PRO A 198 8.78 -10.55 -21.21
CA PRO A 198 7.36 -10.40 -20.93
C PRO A 198 7.04 -10.71 -19.46
N CYS A 199 6.19 -9.87 -18.89
CA CYS A 199 6.04 -9.70 -17.45
C CYS A 199 5.42 -10.88 -16.67
N TRP A 200 4.77 -11.79 -17.38
CA TRP A 200 3.86 -12.76 -16.81
C TRP A 200 4.09 -14.19 -17.31
N LYS A 201 5.28 -14.52 -17.82
CA LYS A 201 5.66 -15.94 -17.86
C LYS A 201 5.86 -16.41 -16.42
N LEU A 202 4.76 -16.68 -15.72
CA LEU A 202 4.72 -17.62 -14.61
C LEU A 202 5.42 -18.86 -15.15
N ARG A 203 6.66 -19.10 -14.70
CA ARG A 203 7.24 -20.41 -14.90
C ARG A 203 6.38 -21.37 -14.07
N PRO A 204 5.92 -22.49 -14.64
CA PRO A 204 5.12 -23.48 -13.94
C PRO A 204 5.73 -23.88 -12.60
#